data_AF-A0A969GMF7-F1
#
_entry.id   AF-A0A969GMF7-F1
#
_cell.length_a   1.000
_cell.length_b   1.000
_cell.length_c   1.000
_cell.angle_alpha   90.00
_cell.angle_beta   90.00
_cell.angle_gamma   90.00
#
_symmetry.space_group_name_H-M   'P 1'
#
loop_
_entity.id
_entity.type
_entity.pdbx_description
1 polymer ?
#
loop_
_entity_poly.entity_id
_entity_poly.type
_entity_poly.pdbx_seq_one_letter_code
_entity_poly.pdbx_strand_id
1 'polypeptide(L)'
;MTSNFDPRSEQPSASPPIAASSPSTLNGSDRTNVDSATSSDPELDETLKPITPSLASARQPSVYGNRQPPVTLILLLAIVVMLSGLLVNSFWLRLVGASVALPISLYFVWQGIRPFITEVFPPVQRRFTLSLVGLLLSSIVLLRLSGISQIFWRWYLQLNWDAVGASGEVFGALGQILIAVLAVYVAWRQYVIEKELTSQQNRITQQQTIDSYFQGISELALDSEGLLEDWPQERAIAEGRTAALLSSVDAEGKSKIVRFLSRSRLLSPLKRDRHLGRAILDGMGGYQEDRDFGVRVIDLGVMLAGTNLANTDLRWVDLSDANLIRANLSRCELVKANFARTILYEATLAGSDMMGTRLFYGKVATASPRSRTGIPNYATGEFTGAVVENADLTSVQRLSADQRWYCCAWGGSKTRETIPGGCEGVPDLLG
;
A
#
# COMPACT_ATOMS: atom_id res chain seq x y z
N MET A 1 13.78 11.47 77.99
CA MET A 1 14.52 10.20 78.14
C MET A 1 14.65 9.59 76.76
N THR A 2 15.62 9.85 75.87
CA THR A 2 17.08 10.19 75.93
C THR A 2 18.05 9.02 76.08
N SER A 3 18.33 8.35 74.95
CA SER A 3 19.60 7.70 74.54
C SER A 3 19.36 7.30 73.06
N ASN A 4 20.06 7.73 72.00
CA ASN A 4 21.47 8.07 71.75
C ASN A 4 22.45 6.89 71.96
N PHE A 5 22.82 6.22 70.86
CA PHE A 5 24.17 5.69 70.64
C PHE A 5 24.49 5.48 69.15
N ASP A 6 25.59 6.04 68.68
CA ASP A 6 26.32 5.82 67.40
C ASP A 6 27.78 6.24 67.68
N PRO A 7 28.78 5.41 67.33
CA PRO A 7 29.86 5.98 66.52
C PRO A 7 30.52 5.02 65.50
N ARG A 8 30.38 5.36 64.22
CA ARG A 8 31.42 5.36 63.14
C ARG A 8 32.75 4.59 63.33
N SER A 9 33.07 3.72 62.36
CA SER A 9 34.33 3.62 61.58
C SER A 9 34.22 2.42 60.61
N GLU A 10 34.92 2.28 59.48
CA GLU A 10 36.15 2.90 58.94
C GLU A 10 36.02 3.34 57.45
N GLN A 11 37.03 4.06 56.95
CA GLN A 11 37.36 4.25 55.52
C GLN A 11 38.87 4.03 55.32
N PRO A 12 39.34 3.74 54.10
CA PRO A 12 40.54 4.43 53.63
C PRO A 12 40.44 5.09 52.23
N SER A 13 41.16 6.20 52.12
CA SER A 13 41.67 6.91 50.93
C SER A 13 42.87 6.18 50.28
N ALA A 14 43.46 6.53 49.12
CA ALA A 14 43.12 7.39 47.96
C ALA A 14 44.10 7.08 46.78
N SER A 15 43.89 7.67 45.60
CA SER A 15 44.70 7.58 44.36
C SER A 15 45.87 8.60 44.30
N PRO A 16 46.62 8.81 43.18
CA PRO A 16 46.85 8.02 41.94
C PRO A 16 48.37 7.65 41.78
N PRO A 17 49.27 8.21 40.90
CA PRO A 17 49.27 8.52 39.44
C PRO A 17 50.54 8.09 38.61
N ILE A 18 50.54 8.43 37.30
CA ILE A 18 51.67 8.64 36.32
C ILE A 18 52.28 7.44 35.53
N ALA A 19 52.52 7.71 34.23
CA ALA A 19 53.33 7.00 33.19
C ALA A 19 52.83 5.62 32.70
N ALA A 20 52.63 5.31 31.41
CA ALA A 20 53.07 5.85 30.10
C ALA A 20 54.47 5.46 29.60
N SER A 21 54.57 4.39 28.79
CA SER A 21 55.48 4.29 27.62
C SER A 21 55.27 2.98 26.83
N SER A 22 55.39 3.09 25.50
CA SER A 22 55.74 2.02 24.55
C SER A 22 57.13 2.37 23.96
N PRO A 23 57.75 1.63 23.00
CA PRO A 23 57.48 0.29 22.49
C PRO A 23 58.75 -0.62 22.41
N SER A 24 58.60 -1.90 22.04
CA SER A 24 59.61 -2.73 21.33
C SER A 24 58.97 -4.08 20.95
N THR A 25 58.80 -4.47 19.68
CA THR A 25 59.79 -4.98 18.70
C THR A 25 60.52 -6.26 19.10
N LEU A 26 60.06 -7.40 18.56
CA LEU A 26 60.89 -8.57 18.24
C LEU A 26 60.40 -9.18 16.91
N ASN A 27 61.27 -9.95 16.23
CA ASN A 27 61.27 -10.02 14.76
C ASN A 27 61.56 -11.43 14.23
N GLY A 28 60.90 -11.78 13.12
CA GLY A 28 61.14 -13.00 12.33
C GLY A 28 60.48 -14.28 12.89
N SER A 29 60.25 -15.32 12.09
CA SER A 29 60.29 -15.38 10.60
C SER A 29 59.80 -16.75 10.13
N ASP A 30 58.94 -16.81 9.11
CA ASP A 30 59.28 -17.57 7.88
C ASP A 30 58.39 -17.21 6.67
N ARG A 31 58.69 -17.77 5.50
CA ARG A 31 58.16 -17.35 4.18
C ARG A 31 57.30 -18.40 3.47
N THR A 32 56.17 -17.96 2.90
CA THR A 32 55.73 -18.14 1.48
C THR A 32 54.41 -17.35 1.31
N ASN A 33 54.23 -16.36 0.42
CA ASN A 33 54.23 -16.36 -1.07
C ASN A 33 53.23 -17.40 -1.65
N VAL A 34 52.24 -17.08 -2.49
CA VAL A 34 51.95 -15.90 -3.36
C VAL A 34 50.42 -15.60 -3.35
N ASP A 35 49.99 -14.58 -4.10
CA ASP A 35 48.61 -14.17 -4.46
C ASP A 35 47.78 -13.43 -3.38
N SER A 36 47.86 -12.10 -3.45
CA SER A 36 47.11 -11.14 -2.64
C SER A 36 45.74 -10.80 -3.23
N ALA A 37 44.69 -10.87 -2.41
CA ALA A 37 43.37 -10.32 -2.73
C ALA A 37 42.89 -9.37 -1.62
N THR A 38 42.75 -8.08 -1.95
CA THR A 38 42.04 -7.02 -1.20
C THR A 38 41.71 -5.91 -2.22
N SER A 39 40.45 -5.49 -2.38
CA SER A 39 39.69 -4.53 -1.56
C SER A 39 40.11 -3.06 -1.81
N SER A 40 39.25 -2.05 -1.68
CA SER A 40 37.83 -2.05 -1.26
C SER A 40 37.15 -0.74 -1.69
N ASP A 41 35.92 -0.88 -2.22
CA ASP A 41 34.77 0.04 -2.15
C ASP A 41 34.88 1.49 -2.72
N PRO A 42 33.73 2.14 -3.00
CA PRO A 42 33.67 3.25 -3.96
C PRO A 42 33.36 4.61 -3.32
N GLU A 43 33.61 5.69 -4.07
CA GLU A 43 32.60 6.74 -4.31
C GLU A 43 32.96 7.57 -5.56
N LEU A 44 32.13 8.58 -5.86
CA LEU A 44 32.14 9.35 -7.10
C LEU A 44 33.43 10.16 -7.32
N ASP A 45 33.82 10.32 -8.59
CA ASP A 45 34.15 11.66 -9.08
C ASP A 45 33.82 11.82 -10.58
N GLU A 46 33.52 13.04 -11.00
CA GLU A 46 33.22 13.45 -12.37
C GLU A 46 34.24 14.51 -12.82
N THR A 47 34.44 14.67 -14.14
CA THR A 47 35.21 15.75 -14.79
C THR A 47 36.75 15.60 -14.85
N LEU A 48 37.39 16.57 -15.51
CA LEU A 48 38.84 16.76 -15.76
C LEU A 48 39.63 15.59 -16.39
N LYS A 49 39.73 15.62 -17.74
CA LYS A 49 40.94 15.11 -18.44
C LYS A 49 41.99 16.23 -18.58
N PRO A 50 43.30 15.89 -18.56
CA PRO A 50 44.36 16.87 -18.30
C PRO A 50 44.81 17.68 -19.51
N ILE A 51 45.33 18.87 -19.23
CA ILE A 51 46.14 19.67 -20.14
C ILE A 51 47.62 19.46 -19.78
N THR A 52 48.48 19.25 -20.77
CA THR A 52 49.91 19.64 -20.70
C THR A 52 50.42 19.98 -22.10
N PRO A 53 51.36 20.93 -22.26
CA PRO A 53 51.49 21.68 -23.52
C PRO A 53 52.78 21.41 -24.30
N SER A 54 52.80 21.84 -25.56
CA SER A 54 54.03 22.23 -26.26
C SER A 54 53.87 23.63 -26.87
N LEU A 55 54.73 24.56 -26.49
CA LEU A 55 54.69 25.95 -26.92
C LEU A 55 55.29 26.12 -28.33
N ALA A 56 54.50 26.61 -29.29
CA ALA A 56 54.98 26.98 -30.61
C ALA A 56 54.36 28.31 -31.09
N SER A 57 55.21 29.32 -31.29
CA SER A 57 54.96 30.58 -32.02
C SER A 57 53.72 31.39 -31.63
N ALA A 58 53.94 32.47 -30.88
CA ALA A 58 52.96 33.56 -30.80
C ALA A 58 52.75 34.23 -32.17
N ARG A 59 51.49 34.38 -32.60
CA ARG A 59 51.08 35.37 -33.61
C ARG A 59 49.69 35.90 -33.31
N GLN A 60 49.46 37.17 -33.66
CA GLN A 60 48.25 37.93 -33.36
C GLN A 60 47.02 37.37 -34.09
N PRO A 61 45.79 37.63 -33.60
CA PRO A 61 44.57 37.21 -34.27
C PRO A 61 44.44 37.89 -35.64
N SER A 62 44.74 37.14 -36.70
CA SER A 62 44.49 37.58 -38.07
C SER A 62 42.98 37.65 -38.31
N VAL A 63 42.45 38.87 -38.39
CA VAL A 63 41.06 39.12 -38.79
C VAL A 63 40.92 38.75 -40.27
N TYR A 64 40.70 37.47 -40.55
CA TYR A 64 40.32 36.98 -41.87
C TYR A 64 38.89 37.44 -42.17
N GLY A 65 38.79 38.65 -42.73
CA GLY A 65 37.53 39.24 -43.14
C GLY A 65 36.84 38.37 -44.18
N ASN A 66 35.76 37.70 -43.78
CA ASN A 66 34.94 36.87 -44.65
C ASN A 66 34.20 37.77 -45.66
N ARG A 67 34.83 38.03 -46.81
CA ARG A 67 34.31 38.88 -47.88
C ARG A 67 33.10 38.24 -48.57
N GLN A 68 31.91 38.43 -47.99
CA GLN A 68 30.63 38.29 -48.69
C GLN A 68 30.02 39.63 -49.13
N PRO A 69 30.68 40.34 -50.07
CA PRO A 69 29.97 41.07 -51.11
C PRO A 69 30.38 40.52 -52.48
N PRO A 70 29.42 40.02 -53.28
CA PRO A 70 28.85 40.97 -54.24
C PRO A 70 27.32 40.98 -54.33
N VAL A 71 26.62 39.90 -53.93
CA VAL A 71 25.20 39.69 -54.28
C VAL A 71 24.26 40.72 -53.63
N THR A 72 24.52 41.10 -52.37
CA THR A 72 23.76 42.14 -51.67
C THR A 72 23.91 43.52 -52.33
N LEU A 73 25.11 43.85 -52.81
CA LEU A 73 25.39 45.10 -53.51
C LEU A 73 24.76 45.11 -54.91
N ILE A 74 24.78 43.98 -55.62
CA ILE A 74 24.06 43.80 -56.90
C ILE A 74 22.55 43.94 -56.72
N LEU A 75 21.98 43.37 -55.65
CA LEU A 75 20.55 43.53 -55.34
C LEU A 75 20.20 45.00 -55.06
N LEU A 76 21.01 45.71 -54.27
CA LEU A 76 20.84 47.13 -53.99
C LEU A 76 20.93 47.98 -55.28
N LEU A 77 21.90 47.69 -56.14
CA LEU A 77 22.05 48.35 -57.43
C LEU A 77 20.85 48.09 -58.36
N ALA A 78 20.34 46.86 -58.42
CA ALA A 78 19.16 46.50 -59.20
C ALA A 78 17.89 47.21 -58.70
N ILE A 79 17.74 47.35 -57.38
CA ILE A 79 16.64 48.12 -56.74
C ILE A 79 16.78 49.62 -57.09
N VAL A 80 17.99 50.19 -57.05
CA VAL A 80 18.24 51.60 -57.43
C VAL A 80 17.95 51.84 -58.92
N VAL A 81 18.32 50.91 -59.81
CA VAL A 81 17.98 50.96 -61.25
C VAL A 81 16.47 50.82 -61.49
N MET A 82 15.79 49.99 -60.71
CA MET A 82 14.33 49.84 -60.77
C MET A 82 13.60 51.11 -60.30
N LEU A 83 14.07 51.74 -59.22
CA LEU A 83 13.52 52.99 -58.67
C LEU A 83 13.79 54.20 -59.57
N SER A 84 14.99 54.33 -60.14
CA SER A 84 15.27 55.39 -61.13
C SER A 84 14.49 55.17 -62.43
N GLY A 85 14.30 53.91 -62.84
CA GLY A 85 13.38 53.54 -63.92
C GLY A 85 11.92 53.93 -63.65
N LEU A 86 11.47 53.90 -62.38
CA LEU A 86 10.16 54.42 -61.96
C LEU A 86 10.10 55.95 -62.10
N LEU A 87 11.10 56.67 -61.56
CA LEU A 87 11.16 58.14 -61.57
C LEU A 87 11.22 58.73 -62.98
N VAL A 88 11.96 58.09 -63.89
CA VAL A 88 12.07 58.49 -65.31
C VAL A 88 10.95 57.86 -66.16
N ASN A 89 10.02 57.11 -65.55
CA ASN A 89 8.95 56.34 -66.19
C ASN A 89 9.42 55.43 -67.35
N SER A 90 10.69 55.02 -67.38
CA SER A 90 11.23 54.13 -68.40
C SER A 90 10.78 52.69 -68.16
N PHE A 91 10.10 52.09 -69.14
CA PHE A 91 9.68 50.68 -69.06
C PHE A 91 10.88 49.73 -68.99
N TRP A 92 11.88 49.94 -69.85
CA TRP A 92 13.03 49.04 -69.98
C TRP A 92 13.93 49.01 -68.74
N LEU A 93 14.21 50.16 -68.10
CA LEU A 93 14.98 50.19 -66.84
C LEU A 93 14.25 49.45 -65.71
N ARG A 94 12.92 49.63 -65.60
CA ARG A 94 12.11 48.90 -64.62
C ARG A 94 12.14 47.40 -64.86
N LEU A 95 12.00 46.96 -66.11
CA LEU A 95 12.00 45.54 -66.46
C LEU A 95 13.37 44.89 -66.20
N VAL A 96 14.47 45.55 -66.56
CA VAL A 96 15.84 45.08 -66.25
C VAL A 96 16.05 45.00 -64.73
N GLY A 97 15.77 46.08 -63.99
CA GLY A 97 15.91 46.10 -62.53
C GLY A 97 15.09 45.03 -61.83
N ALA A 98 13.82 44.87 -62.21
CA ALA A 98 12.94 43.83 -61.66
C ALA A 98 13.40 42.41 -62.02
N SER A 99 13.87 42.17 -63.26
CA SER A 99 14.34 40.86 -63.71
C SER A 99 15.58 40.36 -62.94
N VAL A 100 16.39 41.27 -62.39
CA VAL A 100 17.55 40.95 -61.55
C VAL A 100 17.16 40.90 -60.07
N ALA A 101 16.38 41.87 -59.58
CA ALA A 101 16.03 41.96 -58.17
C ALA A 101 15.09 40.84 -57.70
N LEU A 102 14.08 40.46 -58.50
CA LEU A 102 13.05 39.49 -58.09
C LEU A 102 13.63 38.08 -57.87
N PRO A 103 14.42 37.47 -58.78
CA PRO A 103 14.98 36.14 -58.55
C PRO A 103 15.96 36.10 -57.37
N ILE A 104 16.76 37.14 -57.19
CA ILE A 104 17.71 37.24 -56.06
C ILE A 104 16.94 37.36 -54.73
N SER A 105 15.92 38.22 -54.66
CA SER A 105 15.06 38.36 -53.48
C SER A 105 14.35 37.04 -53.14
N LEU A 106 13.75 36.38 -54.13
CA LEU A 106 13.07 35.09 -53.95
C LEU A 106 14.02 33.99 -53.47
N TYR A 107 15.26 33.97 -53.97
CA TYR A 107 16.29 33.04 -53.51
C TYR A 107 16.68 33.25 -52.04
N PHE A 108 16.86 34.50 -51.60
CA PHE A 108 17.13 34.80 -50.18
C PHE A 108 15.96 34.42 -49.26
N VAL A 109 14.72 34.76 -49.65
CA VAL A 109 13.51 34.38 -48.89
C VAL A 109 13.39 32.86 -48.81
N TRP A 110 13.63 32.15 -49.92
CA TRP A 110 13.61 30.68 -49.94
C TRP A 110 14.66 30.06 -49.01
N GLN A 111 15.90 30.57 -49.02
CA GLN A 111 16.96 30.05 -48.13
C GLN A 111 16.67 30.33 -46.65
N GLY A 112 15.99 31.44 -46.31
CA GLY A 112 15.55 31.72 -44.93
C GLY A 112 14.39 30.85 -44.45
N ILE A 113 13.43 30.53 -45.32
CA ILE A 113 12.25 29.71 -44.99
C ILE A 113 12.56 28.20 -45.03
N ARG A 114 13.53 27.78 -45.86
CA ARG A 114 13.95 26.38 -46.01
C ARG A 114 14.26 25.64 -44.69
N PRO A 115 15.08 26.16 -43.75
CA PRO A 115 15.35 25.47 -42.49
C PRO A 115 14.08 25.26 -41.66
N PHE A 116 13.25 26.28 -41.53
CA PHE A 116 11.97 26.22 -40.80
C PHE A 116 11.02 25.16 -41.39
N ILE A 117 10.92 25.06 -42.72
CA ILE A 117 10.13 23.99 -43.37
C ILE A 117 10.70 22.60 -43.08
N THR A 118 12.02 22.43 -42.99
CA THR A 118 12.64 21.13 -42.66
C THR A 118 12.56 20.76 -41.18
N GLU A 119 12.38 21.74 -40.30
CA GLU A 119 12.20 21.53 -38.85
C GLU A 119 10.75 21.19 -38.51
N VAL A 120 9.78 21.88 -39.15
CA VAL A 120 8.34 21.65 -38.92
C VAL A 120 7.79 20.41 -39.64
N PHE A 121 8.38 19.97 -40.77
CA PHE A 121 7.85 18.86 -41.57
C PHE A 121 8.87 17.72 -41.83
N PRO A 122 8.72 16.56 -41.17
CA PRO A 122 9.50 15.35 -41.42
C PRO A 122 9.52 14.91 -42.90
N PRO A 123 10.60 14.26 -43.37
CA PRO A 123 10.85 14.01 -44.80
C PRO A 123 9.79 13.13 -45.49
N VAL A 124 9.09 12.27 -44.73
CA VAL A 124 7.98 11.44 -45.23
C VAL A 124 6.72 12.29 -45.43
N GLN A 125 6.34 13.07 -44.41
CA GLN A 125 5.13 13.91 -44.44
C GLN A 125 5.21 14.99 -45.51
N ARG A 126 6.39 15.58 -45.74
CA ARG A 126 6.61 16.61 -46.77
C ARG A 126 6.25 16.15 -48.19
N ARG A 127 6.39 14.86 -48.52
CA ARG A 127 5.97 14.32 -49.84
C ARG A 127 4.45 14.16 -49.91
N PHE A 128 3.84 13.70 -48.81
CA PHE A 128 2.39 13.52 -48.70
C PHE A 128 1.64 14.86 -48.79
N THR A 129 2.06 15.89 -48.05
CA THR A 129 1.41 17.21 -48.08
C THR A 129 1.51 17.89 -49.45
N LEU A 130 2.68 17.81 -50.11
CA LEU A 130 2.86 18.36 -51.47
C LEU A 130 1.97 17.64 -52.49
N SER A 131 1.85 16.31 -52.38
CA SER A 131 0.99 15.51 -53.26
C SER A 131 -0.50 15.78 -53.02
N LEU A 132 -0.92 15.94 -51.75
CA LEU A 132 -2.30 16.25 -51.38
C LEU A 132 -2.72 17.63 -51.89
N VAL A 133 -1.88 18.66 -51.72
CA VAL A 133 -2.13 20.01 -52.24
C VAL A 133 -2.15 20.02 -53.77
N GLY A 134 -1.24 19.28 -54.43
CA GLY A 134 -1.23 19.13 -55.88
C GLY A 134 -2.48 18.45 -56.42
N LEU A 135 -2.94 17.37 -55.77
CA LEU A 135 -4.16 16.65 -56.13
C LEU A 135 -5.40 17.53 -55.96
N LEU A 136 -5.52 18.25 -54.84
CA LEU A 136 -6.62 19.19 -54.60
C LEU A 136 -6.66 20.31 -55.65
N LEU A 137 -5.53 20.96 -55.94
CA LEU A 137 -5.44 22.01 -56.96
C LEU A 137 -5.77 21.47 -58.37
N SER A 138 -5.23 20.33 -58.75
CA SER A 138 -5.48 19.70 -60.05
C SER A 138 -6.95 19.28 -60.21
N SER A 139 -7.55 18.72 -59.15
CA SER A 139 -8.98 18.37 -59.10
C SER A 139 -9.88 19.60 -59.22
N ILE A 140 -9.59 20.67 -58.48
CA ILE A 140 -10.33 21.96 -58.56
C ILE A 140 -10.25 22.53 -59.99
N VAL A 141 -9.08 22.49 -60.63
CA VAL A 141 -8.89 22.96 -62.02
C VAL A 141 -9.67 22.09 -63.01
N LEU A 142 -9.65 20.76 -62.87
CA LEU A 142 -10.46 19.83 -63.69
C LEU A 142 -11.97 20.05 -63.52
N LEU A 143 -12.46 20.22 -62.28
CA LEU A 143 -13.87 20.49 -61.99
C LEU A 143 -14.34 21.85 -62.52
N ARG A 144 -13.43 22.84 -62.63
CA ARG A 144 -13.72 24.15 -63.23
C ARG A 144 -13.71 24.12 -64.76
N LEU A 145 -12.77 23.38 -65.37
CA LEU A 145 -12.64 23.26 -66.83
C LEU A 145 -13.69 22.35 -67.48
N SER A 146 -14.11 21.29 -66.79
CA SER A 146 -15.06 20.29 -67.32
C SER A 146 -16.52 20.76 -67.42
N GLY A 147 -16.85 21.95 -66.92
CA GLY A 147 -18.22 22.48 -66.92
C GLY A 147 -19.20 21.75 -65.98
N ILE A 148 -18.80 20.62 -65.38
CA ILE A 148 -19.60 19.79 -64.46
C ILE A 148 -20.14 20.63 -63.27
N SER A 149 -19.39 21.65 -62.84
CA SER A 149 -19.83 22.64 -61.85
C SER A 149 -21.19 23.28 -62.17
N GLN A 150 -21.53 23.54 -63.44
CA GLN A 150 -22.84 24.09 -63.83
C GLN A 150 -23.97 23.04 -63.86
N ILE A 151 -23.64 21.76 -63.95
CA ILE A 151 -24.59 20.64 -63.84
C ILE A 151 -24.90 20.41 -62.36
N PHE A 152 -23.84 20.35 -61.53
CA PHE A 152 -23.95 20.25 -60.09
C PHE A 152 -24.75 21.42 -59.49
N TRP A 153 -24.51 22.66 -59.94
CA TRP A 153 -25.27 23.83 -59.47
C TRP A 153 -26.77 23.76 -59.83
N ARG A 154 -27.12 23.25 -61.02
CA ARG A 154 -28.52 23.03 -61.41
C ARG A 154 -29.19 21.92 -60.59
N TRP A 155 -28.47 20.84 -60.30
CA TRP A 155 -28.95 19.76 -59.43
C TRP A 155 -29.12 20.22 -57.97
N TYR A 156 -28.17 21.01 -57.45
CA TYR A 156 -28.23 21.64 -56.12
C TYR A 156 -29.45 22.56 -55.96
N LEU A 157 -29.84 23.29 -57.02
CA LEU A 157 -31.05 24.12 -57.05
C LEU A 157 -32.35 23.34 -57.27
N GLN A 158 -32.28 22.06 -57.66
CA GLN A 158 -33.42 21.15 -57.80
C GLN A 158 -33.61 20.22 -56.60
N LEU A 159 -32.63 20.15 -55.69
CA LEU A 159 -32.77 19.50 -54.39
C LEU A 159 -33.82 20.24 -53.55
N ASN A 160 -34.82 19.50 -53.08
CA ASN A 160 -35.87 20.06 -52.24
C ASN A 160 -35.38 20.18 -50.79
N TRP A 161 -34.73 21.30 -50.48
CA TRP A 161 -34.03 21.54 -49.21
C TRP A 161 -34.93 21.42 -47.98
N ASP A 162 -36.22 21.70 -48.10
CA ASP A 162 -37.20 21.54 -47.01
C ASP A 162 -37.33 20.08 -46.57
N ALA A 163 -37.37 19.15 -47.53
CA ALA A 163 -37.43 17.71 -47.26
C ALA A 163 -36.10 17.17 -46.68
N VAL A 164 -34.96 17.74 -47.11
CA VAL A 164 -33.64 17.43 -46.53
C VAL A 164 -33.58 17.93 -45.08
N GLY A 165 -34.06 19.14 -44.80
CA GLY A 165 -34.14 19.74 -43.47
C GLY A 165 -34.97 18.88 -42.50
N ALA A 166 -36.18 18.49 -42.90
CA ALA A 166 -37.04 17.60 -42.10
C ALA A 166 -36.38 16.24 -41.77
N SER A 167 -35.59 15.67 -42.70
CA SER A 167 -34.80 14.47 -42.39
C SER A 167 -33.68 14.74 -41.38
N GLY A 168 -33.05 15.92 -41.46
CA GLY A 168 -32.01 16.38 -40.54
C GLY A 168 -32.50 16.54 -39.09
N GLU A 169 -33.74 16.98 -38.89
CA GLU A 169 -34.36 17.04 -37.55
C GLU A 169 -34.51 15.65 -36.93
N VAL A 170 -34.95 14.65 -37.70
CA VAL A 170 -35.08 13.26 -37.24
C VAL A 170 -33.70 12.67 -36.89
N PHE A 171 -32.69 12.86 -37.75
CA PHE A 171 -31.31 12.43 -37.44
C PHE A 171 -30.73 13.18 -36.23
N GLY A 172 -31.05 14.46 -36.05
CA GLY A 172 -30.65 15.26 -34.90
C GLY A 172 -31.27 14.75 -33.59
N ALA A 173 -32.57 14.46 -33.58
CA ALA A 173 -33.27 13.90 -32.43
C ALA A 173 -32.74 12.50 -32.07
N LEU A 174 -32.53 11.62 -33.06
CA LEU A 174 -31.88 10.31 -32.85
C LEU A 174 -30.46 10.46 -32.30
N GLY A 175 -29.70 11.44 -32.79
CA GLY A 175 -28.36 11.78 -32.27
C GLY A 175 -28.39 12.23 -30.81
N GLN A 176 -29.34 13.11 -30.43
CA GLN A 176 -29.51 13.53 -29.04
C GLN A 176 -29.92 12.37 -28.12
N ILE A 177 -30.82 11.49 -28.56
CA ILE A 177 -31.19 10.29 -27.81
C ILE A 177 -29.99 9.37 -27.61
N LEU A 178 -29.18 9.14 -28.66
CA LEU A 178 -27.96 8.33 -28.58
C LEU A 178 -26.92 8.94 -27.63
N ILE A 179 -26.73 10.25 -27.67
CA ILE A 179 -25.84 10.98 -26.75
C ILE A 179 -26.34 10.88 -25.31
N ALA A 180 -27.64 11.01 -25.06
CA ALA A 180 -28.24 10.85 -23.73
C ALA A 180 -28.07 9.42 -23.18
N VAL A 181 -28.31 8.40 -24.00
CA VAL A 181 -28.09 6.99 -23.64
C VAL A 181 -26.60 6.73 -23.35
N LEU A 182 -25.69 7.27 -24.16
CA LEU A 182 -24.25 7.17 -23.92
C LEU A 182 -23.82 7.86 -22.63
N ALA A 183 -24.36 9.05 -22.33
CA ALA A 183 -24.09 9.78 -21.09
C ALA A 183 -24.57 9.01 -19.86
N VAL A 184 -25.77 8.42 -19.89
CA VAL A 184 -26.29 7.55 -18.82
C VAL A 184 -25.43 6.30 -18.64
N TYR A 185 -24.99 5.67 -19.73
CA TYR A 185 -24.07 4.52 -19.67
C TYR A 185 -22.71 4.89 -19.05
N VAL A 186 -22.12 6.02 -19.46
CA VAL A 186 -20.84 6.51 -18.90
C VAL A 186 -20.99 6.83 -17.41
N ALA A 187 -22.05 7.54 -17.00
CA ALA A 187 -22.32 7.86 -15.60
C ALA A 187 -22.52 6.59 -14.75
N TRP A 188 -23.24 5.59 -15.24
CA TRP A 188 -23.39 4.30 -14.56
C TRP A 188 -22.06 3.56 -14.42
N ARG A 189 -21.25 3.52 -15.49
CA ARG A 189 -19.90 2.94 -15.46
C ARG A 189 -18.98 3.66 -14.46
N GLN A 190 -19.03 4.99 -14.41
CA GLN A 190 -18.26 5.79 -13.44
C GLN A 190 -18.65 5.46 -12.00
N TYR A 191 -19.96 5.47 -11.68
CA TYR A 191 -20.46 5.12 -10.35
C TYR A 191 -20.04 3.72 -9.88
N VAL A 192 -20.08 2.72 -10.78
CA VAL A 192 -19.62 1.35 -10.47
C VAL A 192 -18.12 1.34 -10.14
N ILE A 193 -17.29 1.98 -10.97
CA ILE A 193 -15.84 2.04 -10.76
C ILE A 193 -15.49 2.79 -9.46
N GLU A 194 -16.14 3.91 -9.17
CA GLU A 194 -15.94 4.69 -7.94
C GLU A 194 -16.28 3.87 -6.68
N LYS A 195 -17.40 3.16 -6.70
CA LYS A 195 -17.82 2.28 -5.60
C LYS A 195 -16.86 1.10 -5.39
N GLU A 196 -16.39 0.48 -6.46
CA GLU A 196 -15.38 -0.58 -6.41
C GLU A 196 -14.07 -0.05 -5.82
N LEU A 197 -13.58 1.10 -6.29
CA LEU A 197 -12.36 1.74 -5.82
C LEU A 197 -12.45 2.14 -4.33
N THR A 198 -13.59 2.67 -3.89
CA THR A 198 -13.83 3.02 -2.47
C THR A 198 -13.81 1.76 -1.58
N SER A 199 -14.42 0.66 -2.04
CA SER A 199 -14.42 -0.61 -1.30
C SER A 199 -13.03 -1.26 -1.24
N GLN A 200 -12.27 -1.17 -2.34
CA GLN A 200 -10.87 -1.60 -2.37
C GLN A 200 -10.00 -0.75 -1.44
N GLN A 201 -10.12 0.59 -1.49
CA GLN A 201 -9.34 1.49 -0.64
C GLN A 201 -9.59 1.23 0.85
N ASN A 202 -10.85 1.04 1.26
CA ASN A 202 -11.17 0.70 2.66
C ASN A 202 -10.48 -0.60 3.11
N ARG A 203 -10.48 -1.64 2.26
CA ARG A 203 -9.78 -2.91 2.53
C ARG A 203 -8.26 -2.75 2.58
N ILE A 204 -7.68 -1.95 1.68
CA ILE A 204 -6.24 -1.64 1.66
C ILE A 204 -5.83 -0.90 2.93
N THR A 205 -6.55 0.15 3.31
CA THR A 205 -6.30 0.90 4.56
C THR A 205 -6.42 0.00 5.78
N GLN A 206 -7.44 -0.87 5.86
CA GLN A 206 -7.58 -1.84 6.95
C GLN A 206 -6.41 -2.82 7.01
N GLN A 207 -6.01 -3.40 5.86
CA GLN A 207 -4.89 -4.33 5.80
C GLN A 207 -3.57 -3.66 6.22
N GLN A 208 -3.28 -2.45 5.71
CA GLN A 208 -2.12 -1.65 6.13
C GLN A 208 -2.12 -1.34 7.64
N THR A 209 -3.29 -1.06 8.22
CA THR A 209 -3.41 -0.80 9.67
C THR A 209 -3.15 -2.07 10.49
N ILE A 210 -3.63 -3.23 10.02
CA ILE A 210 -3.37 -4.54 10.63
C ILE A 210 -1.88 -4.91 10.52
N ASP A 211 -1.26 -4.72 9.36
CA ASP A 211 0.15 -5.05 9.12
C ASP A 211 1.09 -4.13 9.94
N SER A 212 0.78 -2.84 10.04
CA SER A 212 1.50 -1.89 10.90
C SER A 212 1.38 -2.26 12.38
N TYR A 213 0.21 -2.73 12.84
CA TYR A 213 0.04 -3.27 14.19
C TYR A 213 0.82 -4.57 14.40
N PHE A 214 0.81 -5.50 13.44
CA PHE A 214 1.61 -6.73 13.53
C PHE A 214 3.11 -6.42 13.61
N GLN A 215 3.60 -5.45 12.82
CA GLN A 215 4.97 -4.96 12.94
C GLN A 215 5.23 -4.38 14.33
N GLY A 216 4.40 -3.44 14.80
CA GLY A 216 4.61 -2.77 16.09
C GLY A 216 4.44 -3.67 17.33
N ILE A 217 3.65 -4.74 17.26
CA ILE A 217 3.59 -5.77 18.32
C ILE A 217 4.77 -6.73 18.21
N SER A 218 5.22 -7.09 17.00
CA SER A 218 6.41 -7.92 16.81
C SER A 218 7.68 -7.21 17.27
N GLU A 219 7.79 -5.90 17.03
CA GLU A 219 8.87 -5.05 17.51
C GLU A 219 8.91 -4.99 19.05
N LEU A 220 7.76 -4.75 19.69
CA LEU A 220 7.64 -4.78 21.16
C LEU A 220 7.95 -6.16 21.77
N ALA A 221 7.59 -7.26 21.08
CA ALA A 221 7.82 -8.63 21.55
C ALA A 221 9.27 -9.09 21.36
N LEU A 222 9.88 -8.79 20.21
CA LEU A 222 11.23 -9.20 19.82
C LEU A 222 12.33 -8.28 20.35
N ASP A 223 11.97 -7.18 21.02
CA ASP A 223 12.97 -6.26 21.57
C ASP A 223 13.84 -6.91 22.66
N SER A 224 15.12 -6.59 22.60
CA SER A 224 16.18 -7.17 23.44
C SER A 224 16.12 -6.80 24.91
N GLU A 225 15.32 -5.79 25.31
CA GLU A 225 15.13 -5.39 26.72
C GLU A 225 13.92 -6.07 27.38
N GLY A 226 13.10 -6.81 26.61
CA GLY A 226 11.96 -7.58 27.15
C GLY A 226 10.71 -6.79 27.48
N LEU A 227 10.62 -5.57 26.93
CA LEU A 227 9.57 -4.57 27.15
C LEU A 227 8.16 -5.19 27.26
N LEU A 228 7.71 -5.94 26.26
CA LEU A 228 6.32 -6.40 26.20
C LEU A 228 5.94 -7.45 27.27
N GLU A 229 6.86 -8.25 27.82
CA GLU A 229 6.49 -9.30 28.77
C GLU A 229 6.83 -8.95 30.23
N ASP A 230 8.01 -8.39 30.47
CA ASP A 230 8.47 -8.08 31.83
C ASP A 230 7.79 -6.84 32.43
N TRP A 231 7.32 -5.88 31.62
CA TRP A 231 6.92 -4.56 32.09
C TRP A 231 5.40 -4.29 32.02
N PRO A 232 4.76 -3.79 33.11
CA PRO A 232 3.32 -3.54 33.11
C PRO A 232 2.82 -2.39 32.24
N GLN A 233 3.64 -1.38 31.91
CA GLN A 233 3.18 -0.21 31.14
C GLN A 233 3.10 -0.53 29.64
N GLU A 234 4.06 -1.31 29.17
CA GLU A 234 4.27 -1.78 27.82
C GLU A 234 3.17 -2.77 27.42
N ARG A 235 2.76 -3.66 28.34
CA ARG A 235 1.52 -4.46 28.21
C ARG A 235 0.28 -3.59 28.11
N ALA A 236 0.13 -2.56 28.96
CA ALA A 236 -1.00 -1.63 28.87
C ALA A 236 -1.02 -0.82 27.56
N ILE A 237 0.15 -0.48 27.00
CA ILE A 237 0.29 0.15 25.67
C ILE A 237 -0.12 -0.82 24.56
N ALA A 238 0.30 -2.09 24.63
CA ALA A 238 -0.08 -3.12 23.67
C ALA A 238 -1.56 -3.48 23.74
N GLU A 239 -2.14 -3.58 24.94
CA GLU A 239 -3.59 -3.73 25.18
C GLU A 239 -4.36 -2.54 24.63
N GLY A 240 -3.90 -1.31 24.87
CA GLY A 240 -4.50 -0.09 24.31
C GLY A 240 -4.46 -0.04 22.78
N ARG A 241 -3.32 -0.38 22.16
CA ARG A 241 -3.19 -0.54 20.69
C ARG A 241 -4.10 -1.63 20.15
N THR A 242 -4.21 -2.76 20.86
CA THR A 242 -5.05 -3.90 20.48
C THR A 242 -6.54 -3.54 20.54
N ALA A 243 -7.00 -2.89 21.60
CA ALA A 243 -8.37 -2.40 21.72
C ALA A 243 -8.72 -1.38 20.63
N ALA A 244 -7.82 -0.42 20.36
CA ALA A 244 -8.00 0.57 19.30
C ALA A 244 -8.12 -0.09 17.91
N LEU A 245 -7.27 -1.08 17.60
CA LEU A 245 -7.37 -1.80 16.34
C LEU A 245 -8.65 -2.65 16.27
N LEU A 246 -8.94 -3.45 17.30
CA LEU A 246 -10.15 -4.30 17.34
C LEU A 246 -11.44 -3.48 17.20
N SER A 247 -11.48 -2.24 17.70
CA SER A 247 -12.65 -1.36 17.50
C SER A 247 -12.80 -0.81 16.08
N SER A 248 -11.71 -0.73 15.28
CA SER A 248 -11.70 -0.14 13.92
C SER A 248 -11.73 -1.17 12.78
N VAL A 249 -11.41 -2.45 13.04
CA VAL A 249 -11.47 -3.53 12.03
C VAL A 249 -12.82 -4.27 12.00
N ASP A 250 -13.09 -4.96 10.90
CA ASP A 250 -14.27 -5.81 10.72
C ASP A 250 -14.11 -7.20 11.39
N ALA A 251 -15.07 -8.11 11.17
CA ALA A 251 -15.02 -9.46 11.74
C ALA A 251 -13.80 -10.27 11.24
N GLU A 252 -13.46 -10.16 9.95
CA GLU A 252 -12.32 -10.87 9.37
C GLU A 252 -11.01 -10.36 9.97
N GLY A 253 -10.82 -9.03 10.04
CA GLY A 253 -9.67 -8.39 10.67
C GLY A 253 -9.51 -8.78 12.14
N LYS A 254 -10.60 -8.78 12.92
CA LYS A 254 -10.61 -9.24 14.32
C LYS A 254 -10.10 -10.68 14.44
N SER A 255 -10.58 -11.58 13.58
CA SER A 255 -10.11 -12.97 13.59
C SER A 255 -8.62 -13.10 13.27
N LYS A 256 -8.09 -12.33 12.30
CA LYS A 256 -6.65 -12.29 11.97
C LYS A 256 -5.81 -11.85 13.17
N ILE A 257 -6.22 -10.79 13.86
CA ILE A 257 -5.54 -10.25 15.05
C ILE A 257 -5.52 -11.28 16.18
N VAL A 258 -6.69 -11.81 16.55
CA VAL A 258 -6.83 -12.80 17.64
C VAL A 258 -6.02 -14.08 17.34
N ARG A 259 -5.97 -14.54 16.08
CA ARG A 259 -5.12 -15.66 15.66
C ARG A 259 -3.62 -15.36 15.77
N PHE A 260 -3.19 -14.16 15.36
CA PHE A 260 -1.79 -13.74 15.48
C PHE A 260 -1.36 -13.74 16.94
N LEU A 261 -2.10 -13.04 17.81
CA LEU A 261 -1.80 -12.97 19.24
C LEU A 261 -1.80 -14.36 19.91
N SER A 262 -2.72 -15.25 19.52
CA SER A 262 -2.73 -16.64 20.02
C SER A 262 -1.51 -17.44 19.55
N ARG A 263 -1.12 -17.33 18.27
CA ARG A 263 0.00 -18.12 17.71
C ARG A 263 1.35 -17.64 18.23
N SER A 264 1.49 -16.33 18.47
CA SER A 264 2.65 -15.72 19.12
C SER A 264 2.65 -15.90 20.65
N ARG A 265 1.77 -16.75 21.21
CA ARG A 265 1.56 -17.00 22.65
C ARG A 265 1.16 -15.80 23.53
N LEU A 266 1.05 -14.59 22.97
CA LEU A 266 0.75 -13.34 23.68
C LEU A 266 -0.60 -13.38 24.45
N LEU A 267 -1.56 -14.21 24.03
CA LEU A 267 -2.81 -14.42 24.75
C LEU A 267 -2.71 -15.45 25.89
N SER A 268 -1.75 -16.36 25.83
CA SER A 268 -1.62 -17.46 26.79
C SER A 268 -0.92 -16.98 28.07
N PRO A 269 -1.24 -17.54 29.24
CA PRO A 269 -0.55 -17.18 30.48
C PRO A 269 0.83 -17.85 30.54
N LEU A 270 1.86 -17.03 30.78
CA LEU A 270 3.26 -17.45 30.85
C LEU A 270 3.81 -17.24 32.26
N LYS A 271 4.56 -18.22 32.77
CA LYS A 271 5.39 -18.07 33.98
C LYS A 271 6.80 -17.70 33.57
N ARG A 272 7.28 -16.62 34.18
CA ARG A 272 8.66 -16.17 34.12
C ARG A 272 9.62 -17.21 34.71
N ASP A 273 10.65 -17.61 33.95
CA ASP A 273 11.88 -18.15 34.54
C ASP A 273 12.59 -17.02 35.29
N ARG A 274 13.13 -17.31 36.48
CA ARG A 274 13.81 -16.32 37.32
C ARG A 274 15.16 -15.85 36.72
N HIS A 275 15.63 -16.49 35.66
CA HIS A 275 16.85 -16.12 34.96
C HIS A 275 16.64 -14.92 34.02
N LEU A 276 16.98 -13.74 34.54
CA LEU A 276 17.04 -12.43 33.87
C LEU A 276 15.68 -11.80 33.50
N GLY A 277 15.73 -10.52 33.12
CA GLY A 277 14.61 -9.74 32.58
C GLY A 277 15.04 -9.14 31.26
N ARG A 278 14.74 -9.88 30.19
CA ARG A 278 14.93 -9.63 28.75
C ARG A 278 14.02 -10.63 28.03
N ALA A 279 13.40 -10.28 26.91
CA ALA A 279 12.64 -11.24 26.12
C ALA A 279 13.59 -12.20 25.40
N ILE A 280 13.65 -13.44 25.85
CA ILE A 280 14.48 -14.48 25.22
C ILE A 280 13.60 -15.25 24.20
N LEU A 281 13.24 -14.55 23.11
CA LEU A 281 12.50 -15.12 21.96
C LEU A 281 13.43 -15.71 20.88
N ASP A 282 14.70 -15.99 21.21
CA ASP A 282 15.69 -16.63 20.33
C ASP A 282 15.49 -18.16 20.17
N GLY A 283 14.55 -18.75 20.94
CA GLY A 283 14.29 -20.19 20.98
C GLY A 283 15.20 -20.99 21.92
N MET A 284 16.17 -20.34 22.58
CA MET A 284 17.08 -20.92 23.58
C MET A 284 16.64 -20.63 25.02
N GLY A 285 15.74 -19.66 25.22
CA GLY A 285 15.17 -19.28 26.51
C GLY A 285 14.08 -20.22 27.06
N GLY A 286 14.13 -20.51 28.36
CA GLY A 286 13.28 -21.48 29.05
C GLY A 286 11.87 -21.00 29.46
N TYR A 287 11.14 -20.29 28.59
CA TYR A 287 9.78 -19.82 28.91
C TYR A 287 8.79 -20.97 29.18
N GLN A 288 8.02 -20.87 30.27
CA GLN A 288 7.12 -21.92 30.72
C GLN A 288 5.66 -21.47 30.62
N GLU A 289 4.83 -22.22 29.89
CA GLU A 289 3.37 -22.07 29.91
C GLU A 289 2.83 -22.47 31.30
N ASP A 290 2.20 -21.53 32.02
CA ASP A 290 1.63 -21.78 33.35
C ASP A 290 0.21 -21.24 33.40
N ARG A 291 -0.75 -22.15 33.62
CA ARG A 291 -2.19 -21.83 33.56
C ARG A 291 -2.76 -21.38 34.91
N ASP A 292 -2.05 -21.64 36.01
CA ASP A 292 -2.49 -21.36 37.38
C ASP A 292 -1.95 -20.01 37.89
N PHE A 293 -0.67 -19.73 37.57
CA PHE A 293 0.06 -18.57 38.10
C PHE A 293 0.80 -17.76 37.02
N GLY A 294 0.65 -18.12 35.73
CA GLY A 294 1.19 -17.32 34.63
C GLY A 294 0.39 -16.03 34.40
N VAL A 295 1.06 -15.03 33.82
CA VAL A 295 0.45 -13.74 33.44
C VAL A 295 0.28 -13.72 31.92
N ARG A 296 -0.84 -13.19 31.42
CA ARG A 296 -1.05 -13.00 29.97
C ARG A 296 -0.33 -11.74 29.50
N VAL A 297 0.27 -11.79 28.32
CA VAL A 297 1.01 -10.65 27.76
C VAL A 297 0.04 -9.56 27.29
N ILE A 298 -1.08 -9.97 26.68
CA ILE A 298 -2.21 -9.10 26.34
C ILE A 298 -3.48 -9.76 26.87
N ASP A 299 -4.16 -9.14 27.85
CA ASP A 299 -5.51 -9.55 28.23
C ASP A 299 -6.53 -8.99 27.23
N LEU A 300 -7.25 -9.88 26.53
CA LEU A 300 -8.37 -9.47 25.66
C LEU A 300 -9.56 -8.96 26.46
N GLY A 301 -9.59 -9.17 27.79
CA GLY A 301 -10.45 -8.46 28.74
C GLY A 301 -11.89 -8.34 28.24
N VAL A 302 -12.40 -7.11 28.21
CA VAL A 302 -13.72 -6.76 27.64
C VAL A 302 -13.70 -6.44 26.13
N MET A 303 -12.55 -6.50 25.45
CA MET A 303 -12.38 -6.05 24.05
C MET A 303 -13.22 -6.85 23.05
N LEU A 304 -13.62 -8.08 23.38
CA LEU A 304 -14.43 -8.95 22.53
C LEU A 304 -15.92 -9.03 22.93
N ALA A 305 -16.34 -8.37 24.02
CA ALA A 305 -17.74 -8.34 24.43
C ALA A 305 -18.62 -7.63 23.38
N GLY A 306 -19.75 -8.23 23.01
CA GLY A 306 -20.65 -7.74 21.96
C GLY A 306 -20.08 -7.75 20.54
N THR A 307 -18.87 -8.28 20.32
CA THR A 307 -18.24 -8.22 18.99
C THR A 307 -18.85 -9.20 17.99
N ASN A 308 -18.91 -8.78 16.73
CA ASN A 308 -19.21 -9.68 15.63
C ASN A 308 -17.93 -10.35 15.12
N LEU A 309 -17.90 -11.67 15.19
CA LEU A 309 -16.85 -12.57 14.68
C LEU A 309 -17.43 -13.61 13.71
N ALA A 310 -18.70 -13.52 13.33
CA ALA A 310 -19.42 -14.59 12.63
C ALA A 310 -18.80 -14.95 11.27
N ASN A 311 -18.83 -16.24 10.94
CA ASN A 311 -18.24 -16.85 9.73
C ASN A 311 -16.70 -16.73 9.64
N THR A 312 -15.98 -16.64 10.76
CA THR A 312 -14.51 -16.54 10.77
C THR A 312 -13.79 -17.84 11.18
N ASP A 313 -12.52 -17.96 10.77
CA ASP A 313 -11.63 -19.06 11.16
C ASP A 313 -10.95 -18.73 12.50
N LEU A 314 -11.39 -19.36 13.60
CA LEU A 314 -10.77 -19.26 14.92
C LEU A 314 -10.16 -20.60 15.36
N ARG A 315 -9.81 -21.47 14.41
CA ARG A 315 -9.23 -22.79 14.70
C ARG A 315 -7.91 -22.66 15.44
N TRP A 316 -7.72 -23.51 16.46
CA TRP A 316 -6.54 -23.56 17.34
C TRP A 316 -6.25 -22.30 18.16
N VAL A 317 -7.16 -21.32 18.20
CA VAL A 317 -6.97 -20.07 18.94
C VAL A 317 -7.15 -20.29 20.45
N ASP A 318 -6.27 -19.70 21.26
CA ASP A 318 -6.46 -19.56 22.70
C ASP A 318 -7.25 -18.29 23.05
N LEU A 319 -8.49 -18.49 23.51
CA LEU A 319 -9.42 -17.46 24.00
C LEU A 319 -9.72 -17.63 25.49
N SER A 320 -8.88 -18.38 26.22
CA SER A 320 -9.10 -18.65 27.64
C SER A 320 -9.16 -17.37 28.49
N ASP A 321 -9.97 -17.41 29.55
CA ASP A 321 -10.39 -16.27 30.40
C ASP A 321 -11.04 -15.06 29.71
N ALA A 322 -11.05 -14.95 28.37
CA ALA A 322 -11.56 -13.78 27.64
C ALA A 322 -13.07 -13.54 27.87
N ASN A 323 -13.50 -12.28 27.74
CA ASN A 323 -14.91 -11.91 27.78
C ASN A 323 -15.51 -11.83 26.37
N LEU A 324 -16.44 -12.74 26.08
CA LEU A 324 -17.22 -12.83 24.85
C LEU A 324 -18.73 -12.73 25.15
N ILE A 325 -19.11 -12.04 26.24
CA ILE A 325 -20.52 -11.72 26.57
C ILE A 325 -21.20 -11.15 25.33
N ARG A 326 -22.32 -11.74 24.91
CA ARG A 326 -23.13 -11.30 23.76
C ARG A 326 -22.35 -11.21 22.43
N ALA A 327 -21.20 -11.86 22.31
CA ALA A 327 -20.45 -11.92 21.06
C ALA A 327 -21.11 -12.86 20.06
N ASN A 328 -21.00 -12.54 18.77
CA ASN A 328 -21.53 -13.35 17.69
C ASN A 328 -20.41 -14.20 17.05
N LEU A 329 -20.38 -15.48 17.40
CA LEU A 329 -19.50 -16.54 16.90
C LEU A 329 -20.26 -17.48 15.92
N SER A 330 -21.38 -17.04 15.35
CA SER A 330 -22.19 -17.87 14.45
C SER A 330 -21.37 -18.37 13.27
N ARG A 331 -21.47 -19.67 12.96
CA ARG A 331 -20.78 -20.33 11.83
C ARG A 331 -19.24 -20.17 11.83
N CYS A 332 -18.62 -19.86 12.97
CA CYS A 332 -17.16 -19.86 13.06
C CYS A 332 -16.57 -21.27 13.04
N GLU A 333 -15.36 -21.41 12.49
CA GLU A 333 -14.57 -22.63 12.66
C GLU A 333 -13.84 -22.55 14.01
N LEU A 334 -14.34 -23.23 15.04
CA LEU A 334 -13.78 -23.23 16.41
C LEU A 334 -12.91 -24.49 16.70
N VAL A 335 -12.56 -25.24 15.65
CA VAL A 335 -11.85 -26.53 15.74
C VAL A 335 -10.60 -26.42 16.61
N LYS A 336 -10.57 -27.17 17.72
CA LYS A 336 -9.49 -27.19 18.73
C LYS A 336 -9.10 -25.83 19.33
N ALA A 337 -9.97 -24.82 19.24
CA ALA A 337 -9.80 -23.58 19.99
C ALA A 337 -9.96 -23.83 21.51
N ASN A 338 -9.35 -23.00 22.34
CA ASN A 338 -9.42 -23.08 23.79
C ASN A 338 -10.31 -21.96 24.34
N PHE A 339 -11.47 -22.34 24.85
CA PHE A 339 -12.48 -21.49 25.48
C PHE A 339 -12.58 -21.74 27.01
N ALA A 340 -11.62 -22.43 27.60
CA ALA A 340 -11.58 -22.66 29.04
C ALA A 340 -11.60 -21.33 29.81
N ARG A 341 -12.49 -21.21 30.80
CA ARG A 341 -12.75 -19.97 31.56
C ARG A 341 -13.20 -18.76 30.72
N THR A 342 -13.51 -18.92 29.43
CA THR A 342 -14.11 -17.84 28.63
C THR A 342 -15.53 -17.53 29.13
N ILE A 343 -15.94 -16.26 29.10
CA ILE A 343 -17.30 -15.86 29.43
C ILE A 343 -18.10 -15.75 28.13
N LEU A 344 -19.02 -16.68 27.90
CA LEU A 344 -19.89 -16.78 26.72
C LEU A 344 -21.37 -16.48 27.07
N TYR A 345 -21.62 -15.75 28.17
CA TYR A 345 -22.97 -15.40 28.59
C TYR A 345 -23.71 -14.62 27.49
N GLU A 346 -24.90 -15.11 27.09
CA GLU A 346 -25.68 -14.60 25.95
C GLU A 346 -24.94 -14.59 24.59
N ALA A 347 -23.83 -15.32 24.43
CA ALA A 347 -23.10 -15.39 23.16
C ALA A 347 -23.81 -16.30 22.14
N THR A 348 -23.71 -15.96 20.85
CA THR A 348 -24.30 -16.75 19.75
C THR A 348 -23.23 -17.61 19.09
N LEU A 349 -23.27 -18.93 19.27
CA LEU A 349 -22.39 -19.91 18.61
C LEU A 349 -23.11 -20.66 17.47
N ALA A 350 -24.31 -20.23 17.08
CA ALA A 350 -25.19 -20.95 16.16
C ALA A 350 -24.50 -21.38 14.84
N GLY A 351 -24.58 -22.66 14.51
CA GLY A 351 -23.96 -23.26 13.32
C GLY A 351 -22.42 -23.35 13.33
N SER A 352 -21.75 -22.94 14.40
CA SER A 352 -20.28 -23.03 14.51
C SER A 352 -19.79 -24.48 14.64
N ASP A 353 -18.53 -24.71 14.30
CA ASP A 353 -17.89 -26.03 14.31
C ASP A 353 -16.99 -26.20 15.54
N MET A 354 -17.48 -26.94 16.53
CA MET A 354 -16.85 -27.08 17.84
C MET A 354 -15.97 -28.33 17.99
N MET A 355 -15.49 -28.91 16.89
CA MET A 355 -14.70 -30.15 16.92
C MET A 355 -13.45 -30.02 17.81
N GLY A 356 -13.49 -30.65 18.99
CA GLY A 356 -12.40 -30.64 19.96
C GLY A 356 -12.13 -29.28 20.63
N THR A 357 -13.06 -28.32 20.55
CA THR A 357 -12.99 -27.03 21.25
C THR A 357 -12.98 -27.25 22.77
N ARG A 358 -11.94 -26.79 23.46
CA ARG A 358 -11.81 -26.99 24.91
C ARG A 358 -12.66 -25.98 25.67
N LEU A 359 -13.77 -26.41 26.25
CA LEU A 359 -14.61 -25.59 27.14
C LEU A 359 -14.17 -25.65 28.62
N PHE A 360 -13.45 -26.70 29.02
CA PHE A 360 -12.98 -26.95 30.38
C PHE A 360 -11.74 -27.86 30.36
N TYR A 361 -11.04 -27.99 31.48
CA TYR A 361 -9.97 -28.98 31.70
C TYR A 361 -10.43 -30.11 32.63
N GLY A 362 -9.60 -31.11 32.90
CA GLY A 362 -9.94 -32.23 33.77
C GLY A 362 -11.04 -33.14 33.21
N LYS A 363 -11.93 -33.63 34.07
CA LYS A 363 -13.03 -34.55 33.70
C LYS A 363 -14.37 -33.81 33.70
N VAL A 364 -15.23 -34.12 32.73
CA VAL A 364 -16.55 -33.49 32.58
C VAL A 364 -17.42 -33.53 33.86
N ALA A 365 -17.38 -34.64 34.61
CA ALA A 365 -18.14 -34.82 35.87
C ALA A 365 -17.62 -33.98 37.06
N THR A 366 -16.43 -33.39 36.95
CA THR A 366 -15.82 -32.49 37.96
C THR A 366 -15.49 -31.11 37.40
N ALA A 367 -15.90 -30.83 36.15
CA ALA A 367 -15.72 -29.55 35.50
C ALA A 367 -16.83 -28.57 35.92
N SER A 368 -16.43 -27.40 36.41
CA SER A 368 -17.33 -26.31 36.78
C SER A 368 -16.91 -24.99 36.12
N PRO A 369 -17.86 -24.08 35.81
CA PRO A 369 -17.56 -22.74 35.31
C PRO A 369 -16.59 -21.99 36.21
N ARG A 370 -15.81 -21.08 35.63
CA ARG A 370 -14.90 -20.22 36.40
C ARG A 370 -15.63 -19.54 37.57
N SER A 371 -14.98 -19.55 38.73
CA SER A 371 -15.37 -18.68 39.83
C SER A 371 -14.62 -17.34 39.76
N ARG A 372 -15.16 -16.31 40.44
CA ARG A 372 -14.45 -15.05 40.70
C ARG A 372 -13.46 -15.15 41.86
N THR A 373 -13.60 -16.17 42.71
CA THR A 373 -12.83 -16.38 43.94
C THR A 373 -12.14 -17.75 43.99
N GLY A 374 -12.65 -18.74 43.26
CA GLY A 374 -12.05 -20.06 43.14
C GLY A 374 -10.84 -20.06 42.20
N ILE A 375 -9.70 -20.53 42.72
CA ILE A 375 -8.49 -20.82 41.95
C ILE A 375 -8.81 -21.97 40.98
N PRO A 376 -8.44 -21.90 39.69
CA PRO A 376 -8.64 -23.02 38.76
C PRO A 376 -7.91 -24.28 39.24
N ASN A 377 -8.47 -25.45 38.91
CA ASN A 377 -7.81 -26.74 39.10
C ASN A 377 -7.80 -27.50 37.77
N TYR A 378 -6.71 -27.38 37.02
CA TYR A 378 -6.59 -28.01 35.70
C TYR A 378 -6.48 -29.55 35.72
N ALA A 379 -6.29 -30.16 36.91
CA ALA A 379 -6.29 -31.61 37.06
C ALA A 379 -7.71 -32.18 37.26
N THR A 380 -8.57 -31.52 38.06
CA THR A 380 -9.97 -31.96 38.26
C THR A 380 -10.92 -31.38 37.21
N GLY A 381 -10.69 -30.13 36.80
CA GLY A 381 -11.58 -29.32 35.96
C GLY A 381 -12.33 -28.22 36.71
N GLU A 382 -12.23 -28.20 38.04
CA GLU A 382 -12.95 -27.26 38.89
C GLU A 382 -12.52 -25.81 38.62
N PHE A 383 -13.49 -24.92 38.45
CA PHE A 383 -13.29 -23.50 38.06
C PHE A 383 -12.47 -23.27 36.78
N THR A 384 -12.36 -24.28 35.90
CA THR A 384 -11.69 -24.17 34.60
C THR A 384 -12.66 -24.02 33.42
N GLY A 385 -13.96 -24.17 33.67
CA GLY A 385 -14.98 -24.19 32.64
C GLY A 385 -15.41 -22.82 32.12
N ALA A 386 -15.84 -22.78 30.87
CA ALA A 386 -16.48 -21.62 30.24
C ALA A 386 -17.84 -21.31 30.91
N VAL A 387 -18.19 -20.03 31.03
CA VAL A 387 -19.56 -19.63 31.41
C VAL A 387 -20.42 -19.64 30.16
N VAL A 388 -21.26 -20.66 29.98
CA VAL A 388 -22.10 -20.87 28.78
C VAL A 388 -23.59 -20.59 29.04
N GLU A 389 -23.88 -19.84 30.09
CA GLU A 389 -25.24 -19.47 30.47
C GLU A 389 -25.94 -18.61 29.40
N ASN A 390 -27.19 -18.94 29.06
CA ASN A 390 -27.97 -18.27 28.01
C ASN A 390 -27.29 -18.23 26.61
N ALA A 391 -26.30 -19.07 26.34
CA ALA A 391 -25.63 -19.11 25.04
C ALA A 391 -26.49 -19.83 23.97
N ASP A 392 -26.50 -19.33 22.74
CA ASP A 392 -27.20 -19.97 21.63
C ASP A 392 -26.27 -20.97 20.91
N LEU A 393 -26.56 -22.25 21.05
CA LEU A 393 -25.84 -23.37 20.44
C LEU A 393 -26.59 -23.98 19.25
N THR A 394 -27.60 -23.29 18.70
CA THR A 394 -28.49 -23.79 17.64
C THR A 394 -27.70 -24.32 16.44
N SER A 395 -27.93 -25.59 16.08
CA SER A 395 -27.26 -26.25 14.94
C SER A 395 -25.72 -26.29 14.99
N VAL A 396 -25.11 -26.15 16.18
CA VAL A 396 -23.67 -26.34 16.37
C VAL A 396 -23.21 -27.72 15.85
N GLN A 397 -22.07 -27.72 15.17
CA GLN A 397 -21.53 -28.89 14.48
C GLN A 397 -20.43 -29.56 15.31
N ARG A 398 -20.37 -30.90 15.20
CA ARG A 398 -19.29 -31.75 15.76
C ARG A 398 -19.06 -31.61 17.27
N LEU A 399 -20.11 -31.27 18.02
CA LEU A 399 -20.14 -31.26 19.48
C LEU A 399 -19.98 -32.68 20.03
N SER A 400 -18.95 -32.91 20.85
CA SER A 400 -18.71 -34.19 21.53
C SER A 400 -19.65 -34.39 22.73
N ALA A 401 -19.78 -35.64 23.19
CA ALA A 401 -20.61 -35.99 24.34
C ALA A 401 -20.26 -35.18 25.61
N ASP A 402 -18.96 -35.01 25.88
CA ASP A 402 -18.45 -34.26 27.04
C ASP A 402 -18.75 -32.76 26.94
N GLN A 403 -18.59 -32.16 25.74
CA GLN A 403 -18.98 -30.76 25.50
C GLN A 403 -20.50 -30.58 25.62
N ARG A 404 -21.30 -31.49 25.05
CA ARG A 404 -22.77 -31.49 25.17
C ARG A 404 -23.21 -31.58 26.62
N TRP A 405 -22.65 -32.51 27.40
CA TRP A 405 -22.97 -32.66 28.82
C TRP A 405 -22.64 -31.37 29.58
N TYR A 406 -21.47 -30.79 29.36
CA TYR A 406 -21.07 -29.54 30.03
C TYR A 406 -22.00 -28.37 29.67
N CYS A 407 -22.30 -28.16 28.39
CA CYS A 407 -23.21 -27.10 27.96
C CYS A 407 -24.65 -27.31 28.45
N CYS A 408 -25.10 -28.57 28.56
CA CYS A 408 -26.40 -28.88 29.15
C CYS A 408 -26.41 -28.59 30.66
N ALA A 409 -25.39 -29.02 31.40
CA ALA A 409 -25.32 -28.89 32.85
C ALA A 409 -25.14 -27.43 33.31
N TRP A 410 -24.35 -26.64 32.57
CA TRP A 410 -23.94 -25.28 32.94
C TRP A 410 -24.42 -24.18 31.97
N GLY A 411 -25.43 -24.47 31.16
CA GLY A 411 -26.02 -23.52 30.21
C GLY A 411 -27.32 -22.87 30.69
N GLY A 412 -28.04 -23.49 31.61
CA GLY A 412 -29.40 -23.09 31.99
C GLY A 412 -30.43 -23.28 30.86
N SER A 413 -31.69 -23.00 31.17
CA SER A 413 -32.87 -23.24 30.32
C SER A 413 -32.70 -22.90 28.83
N LYS A 414 -32.45 -21.63 28.46
CA LYS A 414 -32.33 -21.19 27.05
C LYS A 414 -31.26 -21.97 26.27
N THR A 415 -30.12 -22.22 26.89
CA THR A 415 -29.01 -22.95 26.27
C THR A 415 -29.41 -24.40 26.03
N ARG A 416 -30.10 -25.04 26.98
CA ARG A 416 -30.58 -26.42 26.88
C ARG A 416 -31.61 -26.62 25.77
N GLU A 417 -32.39 -25.60 25.44
CA GLU A 417 -33.33 -25.60 24.30
C GLU A 417 -32.62 -25.56 22.93
N THR A 418 -31.42 -24.96 22.84
CA THR A 418 -30.70 -24.79 21.56
C THR A 418 -29.69 -25.90 21.25
N ILE A 419 -29.31 -26.72 22.24
CA ILE A 419 -28.26 -27.75 22.09
C ILE A 419 -28.67 -28.86 21.11
N PRO A 420 -27.87 -29.15 20.06
CA PRO A 420 -28.09 -30.28 19.17
C PRO A 420 -28.05 -31.61 19.92
N GLY A 421 -29.09 -32.43 19.73
CA GLY A 421 -29.30 -33.66 20.51
C GLY A 421 -29.89 -33.45 21.91
N GLY A 422 -30.35 -32.24 22.24
CA GLY A 422 -31.04 -31.90 23.48
C GLY A 422 -30.21 -32.13 24.75
N CYS A 423 -30.87 -32.10 25.90
CA CYS A 423 -30.24 -32.26 27.23
C CYS A 423 -30.88 -33.35 28.10
N GLU A 424 -31.59 -34.30 27.49
CA GLU A 424 -32.13 -35.48 28.17
C GLU A 424 -31.01 -36.26 28.91
N GLY A 425 -31.31 -36.68 30.13
CA GLY A 425 -30.39 -37.39 31.02
C GLY A 425 -29.29 -36.53 31.68
N VAL A 426 -29.21 -35.23 31.38
CA VAL A 426 -28.23 -34.32 32.01
C VAL A 426 -28.95 -33.43 33.04
N PRO A 427 -28.48 -33.35 34.31
CA PRO A 427 -29.04 -32.42 35.28
C PRO A 427 -28.90 -30.97 34.80
N ASP A 428 -29.72 -30.06 35.32
CA ASP A 428 -29.41 -28.63 35.30
C ASP A 428 -28.71 -28.28 36.62
N LEU A 429 -27.59 -27.57 36.55
CA LEU A 429 -26.81 -27.14 37.72
C LEU A 429 -26.87 -25.62 37.94
N LEU A 430 -27.65 -24.89 37.13
CA LEU A 430 -27.90 -23.45 37.27
C LEU A 430 -29.35 -23.14 37.72
N GLY A 431 -30.35 -23.93 37.30
CA GLY A 431 -31.73 -23.85 37.82
C GLY A 431 -32.83 -24.02 36.78
#